data_AF-A0A7C5ZWU9-F1
#
_entry.id   AF-A0A7C5ZWU9-F1
#
_cell.length_a   1.000
_cell.length_b   1.000
_cell.length_c   1.000
_cell.angle_alpha   90.00
_cell.angle_beta   90.00
_cell.angle_gamma   90.00
#
_symmetry.space_group_name_H-M   'P 1'
#
loop_
_entity.id
_entity.type
_entity.pdbx_description
1 polymer ?
#
loop_
_entity_poly.entity_id
_entity_poly.type
_entity_poly.pdbx_seq_one_letter_code
_entity_poly.pdbx_strand_id
1 'polypeptide(L)'
;MPTNSRRKTLQNITFSADVNAGLWLDKYFEADRKGRSENNDEEPKQKHFHQTTLINVPADYIYFFREWKKRIGEIGIQSREITIDGRLIVGLGGASVLENSISIHRTYGVPYIPGSALKGLAAHFAHKYLGDGWQDGAKYGNGSNPKTGTFHKLIFGSRDFAGFVVFYDALLCVEHKGGKLPFHREIMTVHHSDYYRD
;
A
#
# COMPACT_ATOMS: atom_id res chain seq x y z
N MET A 1 -22.18 -27.35 -11.73
CA MET A 1 -20.71 -27.48 -11.53
C MET A 1 -20.26 -26.38 -10.59
N PRO A 2 -19.48 -26.65 -9.55
CA PRO A 2 -18.95 -25.60 -8.68
C PRO A 2 -18.00 -24.73 -9.51
N THR A 3 -18.45 -23.52 -9.84
CA THR A 3 -17.61 -22.49 -10.46
C THR A 3 -16.72 -21.90 -9.38
N ASN A 4 -15.49 -22.40 -9.31
CA ASN A 4 -14.41 -21.85 -8.50
C ASN A 4 -14.05 -20.43 -8.96
N SER A 5 -13.78 -19.51 -8.03
CA SER A 5 -13.31 -18.15 -8.33
C SER A 5 -11.95 -18.13 -9.06
N ARG A 6 -11.14 -19.18 -8.87
CA ARG A 6 -9.82 -19.33 -9.48
C ARG A 6 -9.94 -19.85 -10.92
N ARG A 7 -9.14 -19.28 -11.84
CA ARG A 7 -9.03 -19.75 -13.23
C ARG A 7 -8.61 -21.22 -13.27
N LYS A 8 -9.19 -22.02 -14.18
CA LYS A 8 -8.89 -23.45 -14.34
C LYS A 8 -7.40 -23.76 -14.45
N THR A 9 -6.64 -22.91 -15.16
CA THR A 9 -5.19 -23.08 -15.35
C THR A 9 -4.36 -22.90 -14.08
N LEU A 10 -4.93 -22.31 -13.02
CA LEU A 10 -4.25 -22.02 -11.75
C LEU A 10 -4.68 -22.96 -10.61
N GLN A 11 -5.61 -23.90 -10.87
CA GLN A 11 -6.18 -24.78 -9.84
C GLN A 11 -5.13 -25.68 -9.18
N ASN A 12 -4.13 -26.13 -9.94
CA ASN A 12 -3.11 -27.05 -9.44
C ASN A 12 -1.93 -26.34 -8.73
N ILE A 13 -1.97 -25.01 -8.63
CA ILE A 13 -0.91 -24.24 -7.97
C ILE A 13 -1.26 -24.11 -6.48
N THR A 14 -0.39 -24.68 -5.65
CA THR A 14 -0.49 -24.61 -4.19
C THR A 14 0.30 -23.44 -3.63
N PHE A 15 -0.03 -23.06 -2.39
CA PHE A 15 0.70 -22.03 -1.67
C PHE A 15 2.15 -22.47 -1.40
N SER A 16 3.08 -21.52 -1.53
CA SER A 16 4.47 -21.63 -1.05
C SER A 16 4.86 -20.33 -0.36
N ALA A 17 5.82 -20.38 0.56
CA ALA A 17 6.32 -19.19 1.25
C ALA A 17 7.03 -18.20 0.32
N ASP A 18 7.40 -18.61 -0.90
CA ASP A 18 8.13 -17.76 -1.85
C ASP A 18 7.25 -17.18 -2.98
N VAL A 19 5.92 -17.30 -2.86
CA VAL A 19 4.99 -16.71 -3.83
C VAL A 19 4.97 -15.18 -3.74
N ASN A 20 4.73 -14.51 -4.86
CA ASN A 20 4.48 -13.07 -4.86
C ASN A 20 3.15 -12.76 -4.14
N ALA A 21 3.20 -11.99 -3.06
CA ALA A 21 2.04 -11.72 -2.22
C ALA A 21 0.89 -11.01 -2.95
N GLY A 22 1.20 -10.04 -3.80
CA GLY A 22 0.17 -9.33 -4.58
C GLY A 22 -0.53 -10.26 -5.57
N LEU A 23 0.24 -11.12 -6.24
CA LEU A 23 -0.32 -12.13 -7.13
C LEU A 23 -1.17 -13.15 -6.36
N TRP A 24 -0.69 -13.63 -5.21
CA TRP A 24 -1.42 -14.56 -4.35
C TRP A 24 -2.76 -13.98 -3.93
N LEU A 25 -2.75 -12.77 -3.37
CA LEU A 25 -3.95 -12.06 -2.93
C LEU A 25 -4.97 -11.88 -4.06
N ASP A 26 -4.53 -11.40 -5.23
CA ASP A 26 -5.46 -10.99 -6.29
C ASP A 26 -5.91 -12.12 -7.24
N LYS A 27 -5.08 -13.16 -7.42
CA LYS A 27 -5.29 -14.15 -8.49
C LYS A 27 -5.45 -15.59 -8.00
N TYR A 28 -5.10 -15.87 -6.75
CA TYR A 28 -5.14 -17.22 -6.19
C TYR A 28 -6.22 -17.39 -5.11
N PHE A 29 -7.11 -16.43 -4.91
CA PHE A 29 -8.26 -16.65 -4.02
C PHE A 29 -9.16 -17.76 -4.55
N GLU A 30 -9.42 -18.76 -3.72
CA GLU A 30 -10.20 -19.95 -4.04
C GLU A 30 -11.36 -20.09 -3.05
N ALA A 31 -12.57 -19.88 -3.56
CA ALA A 31 -13.82 -20.08 -2.84
C ALA A 31 -14.94 -20.49 -3.82
N ASP A 32 -15.97 -21.17 -3.31
CA ASP A 32 -17.20 -21.37 -4.07
C ASP A 32 -17.99 -20.05 -4.22
N ARG A 33 -19.04 -20.04 -5.05
CA ARG A 33 -19.91 -18.85 -5.25
C ARG A 33 -20.60 -18.33 -3.97
N LYS A 34 -20.65 -19.15 -2.91
CA LYS A 34 -21.22 -18.81 -1.60
C LYS A 34 -20.12 -18.46 -0.58
N GLY A 35 -18.86 -18.35 -0.99
CA GLY A 35 -17.72 -18.07 -0.12
C GLY A 35 -17.31 -19.23 0.80
N ARG A 36 -17.78 -20.46 0.51
CA ARG A 36 -17.50 -21.66 1.32
C ARG A 36 -16.37 -22.49 0.71
N SER A 37 -15.59 -23.12 1.58
CA SER A 37 -14.63 -24.16 1.21
C SER A 37 -15.37 -25.47 0.92
N GLU A 38 -14.87 -26.28 -0.02
CA GLU A 38 -15.38 -27.64 -0.26
C GLU A 38 -15.18 -28.56 0.96
N ASN A 39 -14.26 -28.21 1.86
CA ASN A 39 -14.00 -28.87 3.14
C ASN A 39 -14.34 -27.90 4.28
N ASN A 40 -15.16 -28.35 5.25
CA ASN A 40 -15.76 -27.58 6.34
C ASN A 40 -14.80 -26.91 7.36
N ASP A 41 -13.51 -26.79 7.04
CA ASP A 41 -12.46 -26.29 7.91
C ASP A 41 -11.87 -24.97 7.35
N GLU A 42 -11.95 -23.92 8.16
CA GLU A 42 -11.56 -22.51 7.90
C GLU A 42 -12.34 -21.77 6.79
N GLU A 43 -12.79 -20.55 7.13
CA GLU A 43 -13.34 -19.60 6.17
C GLU A 43 -12.28 -19.32 5.08
N PRO A 44 -12.57 -19.54 3.77
CA PRO A 44 -11.59 -19.42 2.69
C PRO A 44 -10.80 -18.11 2.70
N LYS A 45 -11.46 -17.01 3.07
CA LYS A 45 -10.87 -15.68 3.19
C LYS A 45 -9.82 -15.62 4.31
N GLN A 46 -10.10 -16.22 5.46
CA GLN A 46 -9.17 -16.28 6.60
C GLN A 46 -7.93 -17.10 6.29
N LYS A 47 -8.11 -18.24 5.62
CA LYS A 47 -6.99 -19.09 5.16
C LYS A 47 -6.12 -18.34 4.16
N HIS A 48 -6.72 -17.67 3.19
CA HIS A 48 -6.01 -16.90 2.16
C HIS A 48 -5.18 -15.75 2.75
N PHE A 49 -5.75 -15.02 3.71
CA PHE A 49 -5.01 -13.99 4.44
C PHE A 49 -3.93 -14.56 5.35
N HIS A 50 -4.20 -15.68 6.04
CA HIS A 50 -3.20 -16.35 6.86
C HIS A 50 -1.99 -16.78 6.04
N GLN A 51 -2.19 -17.39 4.87
CA GLN A 51 -1.11 -17.76 3.96
C GLN A 51 -0.24 -16.56 3.57
N THR A 52 -0.85 -15.39 3.36
CA THR A 52 -0.11 -14.17 3.02
C THR A 52 0.85 -13.73 4.14
N THR A 53 0.56 -14.03 5.41
CA THR A 53 1.46 -13.72 6.54
C THR A 53 2.64 -14.69 6.66
N LEU A 54 2.63 -15.79 5.90
CA LEU A 54 3.69 -16.79 5.88
C LEU A 54 4.70 -16.54 4.75
N ILE A 55 4.45 -15.56 3.87
CA ILE A 55 5.29 -15.27 2.71
C ILE A 55 6.61 -14.64 3.17
N ASN A 56 7.72 -15.12 2.60
CA ASN A 56 9.06 -14.61 2.83
C ASN A 56 9.32 -13.34 2.01
N VAL A 57 10.22 -12.49 2.51
CA VAL A 57 10.84 -11.43 1.72
C VAL A 57 11.60 -12.08 0.54
N PRO A 58 11.29 -11.73 -0.73
CA PRO A 58 11.99 -12.33 -1.85
C PRO A 58 13.46 -11.95 -1.93
N ALA A 59 14.33 -12.93 -2.27
CA ALA A 59 15.77 -12.69 -2.41
C ALA A 59 16.10 -11.59 -3.44
N ASP A 60 15.39 -11.57 -4.56
CA ASP A 60 15.57 -10.54 -5.60
C ASP A 60 15.26 -9.13 -5.10
N TYR A 61 14.30 -9.00 -4.18
CA TYR A 61 13.99 -7.72 -3.56
C TYR A 61 15.14 -7.22 -2.69
N ILE A 62 15.78 -8.12 -1.93
CA ILE A 62 16.93 -7.76 -1.08
C ILE A 62 18.07 -7.22 -1.94
N TYR A 63 18.36 -7.88 -3.07
CA TYR A 63 19.36 -7.40 -4.02
C TYR A 63 18.98 -6.04 -4.62
N PHE A 64 17.74 -5.92 -5.11
CA PHE A 64 17.22 -4.67 -5.65
C PHE A 64 17.29 -3.52 -4.65
N PHE A 65 16.82 -3.71 -3.42
CA PHE A 65 16.77 -2.68 -2.38
C PHE A 65 18.17 -2.17 -2.04
N ARG A 66 19.15 -3.08 -1.93
CA ARG A 66 20.55 -2.73 -1.66
C ARG A 66 21.13 -1.84 -2.75
N GLU A 67 20.99 -2.25 -4.01
CA GLU A 67 21.50 -1.48 -5.15
C GLU A 67 20.76 -0.15 -5.31
N TRP A 68 19.44 -0.14 -5.10
CA TRP A 68 18.64 1.06 -5.11
C TRP A 68 19.09 2.05 -4.01
N LYS A 69 19.22 1.59 -2.76
CA LYS A 69 19.63 2.42 -1.62
C LYS A 69 21.03 3.02 -1.83
N LYS A 70 21.96 2.24 -2.38
CA LYS A 70 23.29 2.72 -2.76
C LYS A 70 23.21 3.84 -3.81
N ARG A 71 22.49 3.59 -4.91
CA ARG A 71 22.38 4.56 -6.03
C ARG A 71 21.73 5.87 -5.62
N ILE A 72 20.65 5.83 -4.84
CA ILE A 72 19.99 7.08 -4.40
C ILE A 72 20.92 7.90 -3.49
N GLY A 73 21.78 7.24 -2.70
CA GLY A 73 22.80 7.89 -1.88
C GLY A 73 23.89 8.56 -2.72
N GLU A 74 24.36 7.91 -3.78
CA GLU A 74 25.34 8.47 -4.72
C GLU A 74 24.81 9.71 -5.47
N ILE A 75 23.50 9.75 -5.75
CA ILE A 75 22.83 10.89 -6.39
C ILE A 75 22.57 12.04 -5.40
N GLY A 76 22.74 11.81 -4.09
CA GLY A 76 22.50 12.81 -3.05
C GLY A 76 21.04 12.96 -2.63
N ILE A 77 20.19 11.98 -2.94
CA ILE A 77 18.79 11.95 -2.50
C ILE A 77 18.76 11.82 -0.97
N GLN A 78 18.00 12.69 -0.32
CA GLN A 78 17.81 12.63 1.12
C GLN A 78 16.83 11.52 1.47
N SER A 79 17.31 10.50 2.19
CA SER A 79 16.50 9.38 2.66
C SER A 79 16.49 9.29 4.19
N ARG A 80 15.39 8.78 4.74
CA ARG A 80 15.22 8.45 6.15
C ARG A 80 14.57 7.09 6.27
N GLU A 81 15.05 6.31 7.23
CA GLU A 81 14.41 5.08 7.64
C GLU A 81 13.46 5.38 8.79
N ILE A 82 12.27 4.79 8.73
CA ILE A 82 11.23 4.96 9.73
C ILE A 82 10.77 3.58 10.17
N THR A 83 10.63 3.41 11.47
CA THR A 83 9.99 2.24 12.06
C THR A 83 8.52 2.56 12.28
N ILE A 84 7.64 1.63 11.92
CA ILE A 84 6.21 1.77 12.14
C ILE A 84 5.88 1.29 13.55
N ASP A 85 5.33 2.19 14.36
CA ASP A 85 4.75 1.85 15.65
C ASP A 85 3.31 1.35 15.45
N GLY A 86 3.11 0.03 15.55
CA GLY A 86 1.80 -0.61 15.43
C GLY A 86 1.47 -1.13 14.02
N ARG A 87 0.17 -1.11 13.66
CA ARG A 87 -0.32 -1.58 12.36
C ARG A 87 -0.42 -0.42 11.39
N LEU A 88 0.20 -0.57 10.22
CA LEU A 88 0.04 0.36 9.10
C LEU A 88 -0.72 -0.34 7.98
N ILE A 89 -1.68 0.37 7.41
CA ILE A 89 -2.38 -0.05 6.21
C ILE A 89 -2.45 1.11 5.22
N VAL A 90 -2.02 0.86 3.99
CA VAL A 90 -1.95 1.88 2.93
C VAL A 90 -2.61 1.34 1.68
N GLY A 91 -3.51 2.12 1.09
CA GLY A 91 -4.21 1.77 -0.14
C GLY A 91 -5.47 0.94 0.05
N LEU A 92 -6.18 1.07 1.18
CA LEU A 92 -7.44 0.37 1.50
C LEU A 92 -8.56 0.53 0.44
N GLY A 93 -8.57 1.63 -0.30
CA GLY A 93 -9.64 1.95 -1.27
C GLY A 93 -9.36 1.54 -2.71
N GLY A 94 -8.31 0.75 -2.97
CA GLY A 94 -8.02 0.19 -4.29
C GLY A 94 -8.96 -0.95 -4.65
N ALA A 95 -9.14 -1.17 -5.95
CA ALA A 95 -9.95 -2.29 -6.42
C ALA A 95 -9.25 -3.63 -6.08
N SER A 96 -9.91 -4.47 -5.28
CA SER A 96 -9.47 -5.85 -5.03
C SER A 96 -10.68 -6.77 -5.04
N VAL A 97 -10.46 -8.01 -5.50
CA VAL A 97 -11.44 -9.10 -5.41
C VAL A 97 -11.84 -9.39 -3.95
N LEU A 98 -10.98 -9.03 -3.00
CA LEU A 98 -11.18 -9.28 -1.56
C LEU A 98 -11.67 -8.06 -0.78
N GLU A 99 -12.08 -6.99 -1.47
CA GLU A 99 -12.60 -5.70 -0.95
C GLU A 99 -11.58 -4.86 -0.15
N ASN A 100 -10.50 -5.48 0.34
CA ASN A 100 -9.43 -4.82 1.07
C ASN A 100 -8.15 -4.87 0.23
N SER A 101 -7.83 -3.80 -0.47
CA SER A 101 -6.54 -3.67 -1.14
C SER A 101 -5.48 -3.11 -0.20
N ILE A 102 -4.24 -3.51 -0.42
CA ILE A 102 -3.07 -2.92 0.22
C ILE A 102 -2.03 -2.62 -0.85
N SER A 103 -1.21 -1.59 -0.60
CA SER A 103 -0.17 -1.16 -1.55
C SER A 103 0.97 -2.16 -1.57
N ILE A 104 0.95 -3.05 -2.55
CA ILE A 104 1.97 -4.09 -2.76
C ILE A 104 2.72 -3.80 -4.06
N HIS A 105 4.05 -3.84 -3.99
CA HIS A 105 4.91 -3.66 -5.13
C HIS A 105 4.71 -4.83 -6.10
N ARG A 106 4.22 -4.55 -7.31
CA ARG A 106 3.82 -5.55 -8.30
C ARG A 106 4.90 -6.60 -8.60
N THR A 107 6.14 -6.17 -8.78
CA THR A 107 7.26 -7.08 -9.11
C THR A 107 7.67 -7.97 -7.94
N TYR A 108 7.80 -7.41 -6.74
CA TYR A 108 8.44 -8.06 -5.60
C TYR A 108 7.46 -8.55 -4.53
N GLY A 109 6.16 -8.25 -4.63
CA GLY A 109 5.19 -8.67 -3.62
C GLY A 109 5.40 -8.05 -2.24
N VAL A 110 6.23 -7.01 -2.11
CA VAL A 110 6.51 -6.35 -0.82
C VAL A 110 5.54 -5.19 -0.57
N PRO A 111 5.15 -4.89 0.68
CA PRO A 111 4.42 -3.66 0.98
C PRO A 111 5.30 -2.43 0.75
N TYR A 112 4.68 -1.33 0.33
CA TYR A 112 5.34 -0.03 0.20
C TYR A 112 4.35 1.11 0.49
N ILE A 113 4.88 2.30 0.78
CA ILE A 113 4.06 3.52 0.90
C ILE A 113 4.26 4.35 -0.36
N PRO A 114 3.21 4.61 -1.15
CA PRO A 114 3.34 5.45 -2.34
C PRO A 114 3.84 6.85 -1.99
N GLY A 115 4.74 7.40 -2.81
CA GLY A 115 5.27 8.76 -2.66
C GLY A 115 4.18 9.82 -2.74
N SER A 116 3.09 9.55 -3.46
CA SER A 116 1.88 10.38 -3.48
C SER A 116 1.17 10.43 -2.12
N ALA A 117 1.14 9.32 -1.38
CA ALA A 117 0.58 9.28 -0.03
C ALA A 117 1.46 10.07 0.95
N LEU A 118 2.78 9.94 0.85
CA LEU A 118 3.74 10.72 1.66
C LEU A 118 3.63 12.22 1.36
N LYS A 119 3.56 12.58 0.07
CA LYS A 119 3.36 13.96 -0.38
C LYS A 119 2.05 14.52 0.18
N GLY A 120 0.96 13.77 0.07
CA GLY A 120 -0.35 14.18 0.59
C GLY A 120 -0.35 14.37 2.10
N LEU A 121 0.28 13.46 2.85
CA LEU A 121 0.43 13.57 4.31
C LEU A 121 1.23 14.82 4.69
N ALA A 122 2.38 15.04 4.06
CA ALA A 122 3.22 16.20 4.31
C ALA A 122 2.52 17.52 3.94
N ALA A 123 1.82 17.56 2.81
CA ALA A 123 1.04 18.72 2.37
C ALA A 123 -0.09 19.05 3.35
N HIS A 124 -0.82 18.04 3.82
CA HIS A 124 -1.89 18.22 4.79
C HIS A 124 -1.35 18.71 6.14
N PHE A 125 -0.26 18.11 6.63
CA PHE A 125 0.39 18.55 7.86
C PHE A 125 0.85 20.01 7.75
N ALA A 126 1.53 20.36 6.65
CA ALA A 126 2.02 21.70 6.42
C ALA A 126 0.89 22.73 6.40
N HIS A 127 -0.19 22.43 5.66
CA HIS A 127 -1.38 23.28 5.62
C HIS A 127 -2.00 23.51 7.00
N LYS A 128 -2.05 22.47 7.84
CA LYS A 128 -2.73 22.53 9.15
C LYS A 128 -1.90 23.17 10.25
N TYR A 129 -0.56 23.06 10.19
CA TYR A 129 0.29 23.36 11.35
C TYR A 129 1.42 24.37 11.11
N LEU A 130 1.75 24.73 9.87
CA LEU A 130 2.92 25.58 9.57
C LEU A 130 2.58 27.03 9.18
N GLY A 131 1.30 27.42 9.28
CA GLY A 131 0.84 28.80 9.07
C GLY A 131 0.61 29.19 7.60
N ASP A 132 0.36 30.48 7.37
CA ASP A 132 -0.21 31.02 6.13
C ASP A 132 0.61 30.70 4.87
N GLY A 133 1.94 30.68 4.99
CA GLY A 133 2.84 30.34 3.87
C GLY A 133 2.69 28.91 3.35
N TRP A 134 2.03 28.02 4.10
CA TRP A 134 1.85 26.60 3.78
C TRP A 134 0.41 26.22 3.42
N GLN A 135 -0.50 27.20 3.36
CA GLN A 135 -1.90 26.93 3.07
C GLN A 135 -2.12 26.37 1.66
N ASP A 136 -2.89 25.29 1.57
CA ASP A 136 -3.36 24.73 0.31
C ASP A 136 -4.70 25.37 -0.06
N GLY A 137 -4.63 26.56 -0.65
CA GLY A 137 -5.81 27.29 -1.10
C GLY A 137 -6.61 26.53 -2.17
N ALA A 138 -5.94 25.72 -2.99
CA ALA A 138 -6.62 24.94 -4.03
C ALA A 138 -7.56 23.87 -3.46
N LYS A 139 -7.22 23.32 -2.28
CA LYS A 139 -7.99 22.24 -1.66
C LYS A 139 -8.90 22.70 -0.51
N TYR A 140 -8.48 23.70 0.26
CA TYR A 140 -9.17 24.13 1.49
C TYR A 140 -9.54 25.62 1.50
N GLY A 141 -9.23 26.36 0.44
CA GLY A 141 -9.56 27.77 0.38
C GLY A 141 -11.03 28.02 0.07
N ASN A 142 -11.59 29.06 0.69
CA ASN A 142 -12.95 29.51 0.46
C ASN A 142 -12.95 30.77 -0.44
N GLY A 143 -13.92 30.89 -1.35
CA GLY A 143 -14.11 32.05 -2.23
C GLY A 143 -13.65 31.85 -3.68
N SER A 144 -13.76 32.90 -4.50
CA SER A 144 -13.54 32.85 -5.96
C SER A 144 -12.08 32.77 -6.38
N ASN A 145 -11.12 33.07 -5.50
CA ASN A 145 -9.70 33.01 -5.82
C ASN A 145 -8.85 32.65 -4.59
N PRO A 146 -8.95 31.40 -4.10
CA PRO A 146 -8.22 30.99 -2.91
C PRO A 146 -6.71 30.95 -3.17
N LYS A 147 -5.94 31.63 -2.33
CA LYS A 147 -4.48 31.74 -2.49
C LYS A 147 -3.77 30.54 -1.88
N THR A 148 -2.97 29.85 -2.68
CA THR A 148 -2.00 28.87 -2.16
C THR A 148 -0.77 29.60 -1.64
N GLY A 149 -0.34 29.25 -0.43
CA GLY A 149 0.85 29.81 0.20
C GLY A 149 2.12 29.54 -0.62
N THR A 150 3.06 30.48 -0.59
CA THR A 150 4.29 30.40 -1.40
C THR A 150 5.09 29.14 -1.13
N PHE A 151 5.28 28.74 0.14
CA PHE A 151 6.03 27.54 0.50
C PHE A 151 5.30 26.27 0.07
N HIS A 152 3.98 26.23 0.19
CA HIS A 152 3.18 25.12 -0.32
C HIS A 152 3.40 24.93 -1.83
N LYS A 153 3.27 26.01 -2.60
CA LYS A 153 3.43 25.98 -4.06
C LYS A 153 4.84 25.53 -4.46
N LEU A 154 5.89 25.99 -3.77
CA LEU A 154 7.27 25.60 -4.06
C LEU A 154 7.53 24.11 -3.80
N ILE A 155 7.03 23.57 -2.69
CA ILE A 155 7.32 22.18 -2.30
C ILE A 155 6.40 21.19 -3.02
N PHE A 156 5.09 21.46 -3.05
CA PHE A 156 4.08 20.51 -3.52
C PHE A 156 3.59 20.81 -4.94
N GLY A 157 3.77 22.03 -5.44
CA GLY A 157 3.26 22.48 -6.72
C GLY A 157 1.83 23.04 -6.65
N SER A 158 1.29 23.34 -7.82
CA SER A 158 -0.09 23.74 -8.07
C SER A 158 -0.51 23.25 -9.47
N ARG A 159 -1.73 23.55 -9.93
CA ARG A 159 -2.19 23.18 -11.28
C ARG A 159 -1.27 23.68 -12.39
N ASP A 160 -0.73 24.88 -12.22
CA ASP A 160 0.11 25.55 -13.23
C ASP A 160 1.59 25.65 -12.81
N PHE A 161 2.02 24.86 -11.80
CA PHE A 161 3.39 24.91 -11.30
C PHE A 161 3.85 23.57 -10.75
N ALA A 162 4.95 23.02 -11.29
CA ALA A 162 5.56 21.81 -10.76
C ALA A 162 6.29 22.12 -9.44
N GLY A 163 6.05 21.33 -8.40
CA GLY A 163 6.80 21.44 -7.15
C GLY A 163 8.27 21.06 -7.34
N PHE A 164 9.14 21.64 -6.52
CA PHE A 164 10.59 21.40 -6.55
C PHE A 164 11.04 20.14 -5.81
N VAL A 165 10.15 19.51 -5.04
CA VAL A 165 10.48 18.33 -4.24
C VAL A 165 9.80 17.09 -4.83
N VAL A 166 10.62 16.07 -5.09
CA VAL A 166 10.16 14.74 -5.49
C VAL A 166 9.98 13.88 -4.25
N PHE A 167 8.80 13.31 -4.09
CA PHE A 167 8.48 12.34 -3.04
C PHE A 167 8.54 10.95 -3.65
N TYR A 168 9.60 10.20 -3.32
CA TYR A 168 9.75 8.80 -3.72
C TYR A 168 8.89 7.87 -2.85
N ASP A 169 8.61 6.68 -3.36
CA ASP A 169 7.97 5.63 -2.59
C ASP A 169 8.83 5.21 -1.40
N ALA A 170 8.22 5.01 -0.23
CA ALA A 170 8.91 4.39 0.90
C ALA A 170 8.90 2.88 0.72
N LEU A 171 10.09 2.32 0.53
CA LEU A 171 10.31 0.89 0.35
C LEU A 171 10.59 0.20 1.69
N LEU A 172 10.21 -1.08 1.79
CA LEU A 172 10.50 -1.92 2.94
C LEU A 172 12.03 -2.05 3.13
N CYS A 173 12.54 -1.59 4.27
CA CYS A 173 13.96 -1.68 4.57
C CYS A 173 14.36 -3.12 4.90
N VAL A 174 15.29 -3.69 4.13
CA VAL A 174 15.77 -5.07 4.26
C VAL A 174 17.29 -5.11 4.29
N GLU A 175 17.88 -4.79 5.45
CA GLU A 175 19.33 -4.57 5.50
C GLU A 175 20.13 -5.87 5.37
N HIS A 176 19.82 -6.94 6.13
CA HIS A 176 20.70 -8.13 6.14
C HIS A 176 20.04 -9.49 6.42
N LYS A 177 18.73 -9.57 6.68
CA LYS A 177 18.08 -10.85 6.99
C LYS A 177 16.85 -11.07 6.13
N GLY A 178 16.83 -12.20 5.45
CA GLY A 178 15.59 -12.84 5.03
C GLY A 178 14.69 -13.08 6.24
N GLY A 179 13.40 -13.22 5.97
CA GLY A 179 12.38 -13.34 6.98
C GLY A 179 11.02 -13.27 6.31
N LYS A 180 9.95 -13.21 7.11
CA LYS A 180 8.60 -13.03 6.58
C LYS A 180 8.36 -11.58 6.21
N LEU A 181 7.53 -11.36 5.19
CA LEU A 181 6.95 -10.05 4.94
C LEU A 181 6.19 -9.60 6.20
N PRO A 182 6.17 -8.29 6.51
CA PRO A 182 5.53 -7.77 7.72
C PRO A 182 4.01 -7.70 7.58
N PHE A 183 3.39 -8.72 6.98
CA PHE A 183 1.94 -8.83 6.87
C PHE A 183 1.37 -9.46 8.13
N HIS A 184 0.27 -8.87 8.60
CA HIS A 184 -0.47 -9.35 9.73
C HIS A 184 -1.96 -9.31 9.42
N ARG A 185 -2.69 -10.29 9.97
CA ARG A 185 -4.13 -10.35 9.83
C ARG A 185 -4.77 -9.41 10.86
N GLU A 186 -5.77 -8.66 10.43
CA GLU A 186 -6.51 -7.70 11.26
C GLU A 186 -7.99 -7.75 10.92
N ILE A 187 -8.86 -7.43 11.88
CA ILE A 187 -10.32 -7.38 11.67
C ILE A 187 -10.77 -5.93 11.74
N MET A 188 -11.41 -5.45 10.67
CA MET A 188 -12.09 -4.15 10.67
C MET A 188 -13.57 -4.36 10.93
N THR A 189 -14.07 -3.79 12.03
CA THR A 189 -15.51 -3.75 12.31
C THR A 189 -16.08 -2.43 11.79
N VAL A 190 -17.09 -2.49 10.91
CA VAL A 190 -17.76 -1.29 10.40
C VAL A 190 -18.69 -0.75 11.49
N HIS A 191 -18.33 0.38 12.09
CA HIS A 191 -19.13 0.99 13.15
C HIS A 191 -20.28 1.89 12.64
N HIS A 192 -20.33 2.21 11.34
CA HIS A 192 -21.39 3.02 10.73
C HIS A 192 -21.82 2.44 9.38
N SER A 193 -22.76 1.51 9.40
CA SER A 193 -23.37 0.91 8.20
C SER A 193 -24.26 1.90 7.43
N ASP A 194 -24.67 3.01 8.04
CA ASP A 194 -25.55 4.01 7.42
C ASP A 194 -24.83 4.92 6.41
N TYR A 195 -23.49 4.96 6.38
CA TYR A 195 -22.72 5.74 5.39
C TYR A 195 -22.53 5.00 4.05
N TYR A 196 -22.88 3.71 4.00
CA TYR A 196 -22.78 2.84 2.82
C TYR A 196 -24.16 2.45 2.26
N ARG A 197 -25.24 3.04 2.78
CA ARG A 197 -26.57 2.92 2.19
C ARG A 197 -26.74 4.08 1.22
N ASP A 198 -26.41 3.83 -0.05
CA ASP A 198 -27.10 4.50 -1.15
C ASP A 198 -28.55 4.00 -1.23
#